data_AF-A0A534PTU1-F1
#
_entry.id   AF-A0A534PTU1-F1
#
_cell.length_a   1.000
_cell.length_b   1.000
_cell.length_c   1.000
_cell.angle_alpha   90.00
_cell.angle_beta   90.00
_cell.angle_gamma   90.00
#
_symmetry.space_group_name_H-M   'P 1'
#
loop_
_entity.id
_entity.type
_entity.pdbx_description
1 polymer ?
#
loop_
_entity_poly.entity_id
_entity_poly.type
_entity_poly.pdbx_seq_one_letter_code
_entity_poly.pdbx_strand_id
1 'polypeptide(L)'
;MRGALFAICVAALPAAGAERRPLQNDFDRCTLAMVNSSATGDMQGSIRMELLIRKDGRVYAVFVSAERGIQNRKLERCLTNSAMLWAFPPTAIDYQRAYGPVSILPPGAEAIGNQVGLGKAMGQSRPSVMLPELDRPPPPEALNLEVARATLDISETATTAEYGIAQLAVRNHPEAIKAFREALARSGDDTIALRGLAEALAESGGDLKEAKAAAARLLQISPDSVAGHEAMIKVCLAANDARCAAEHWKPAQKAADFGPRSRLFAEQLYPAVKQAAEGLRTQATAQEQAPVDPCAAVQGDEQQTLCEVKRCLDAGSAEYVKELSQQNKIEYVPGEWHSKQVAQGRILVSREILPKEAAGQRHSAMWLVKVGDQLVMQPTNAEARQITLTHNACAARVSAGH
;
A
#
# COMPACT_ATOMS: atom_id res chain seq x y z
N MET A 1 44.96 -72.10 -8.65
CA MET A 1 43.55 -71.71 -8.49
C MET A 1 43.51 -70.22 -8.18
N ARG A 2 43.15 -69.39 -9.17
CA ARG A 2 43.04 -67.93 -9.02
C ARG A 2 41.59 -67.61 -8.65
N GLY A 3 41.38 -67.10 -7.44
CA GLY A 3 40.07 -66.64 -6.96
C GLY A 3 39.77 -65.26 -7.54
N ALA A 4 38.67 -65.16 -8.27
CA ALA A 4 38.15 -63.90 -8.79
C ALA A 4 37.40 -63.15 -7.67
N LEU A 5 37.84 -61.93 -7.36
CA LEU A 5 37.04 -60.96 -6.61
C LEU A 5 35.90 -60.48 -7.52
N PHE A 6 34.67 -60.79 -7.14
CA PHE A 6 33.48 -60.14 -7.68
C PHE A 6 33.37 -58.75 -7.04
N ALA A 7 33.71 -57.71 -7.79
CA ALA A 7 33.34 -56.35 -7.46
C ALA A 7 31.83 -56.17 -7.71
N ILE A 8 31.06 -56.09 -6.63
CA ILE A 8 29.65 -55.73 -6.68
C ILE A 8 29.60 -54.23 -7.01
N CYS A 9 29.27 -53.90 -8.25
CA CYS A 9 28.84 -52.56 -8.63
C CYS A 9 27.55 -52.23 -7.87
N VAL A 10 27.67 -51.49 -6.78
CA VAL A 10 26.55 -50.79 -6.17
C VAL A 10 26.07 -49.77 -7.20
N ALA A 11 24.94 -50.04 -7.82
CA ALA A 11 24.26 -49.10 -8.69
C ALA A 11 24.02 -47.81 -7.91
N ALA A 12 24.55 -46.70 -8.43
CA ALA A 12 24.32 -45.37 -7.88
C ALA A 12 22.80 -45.13 -7.81
N LEU A 13 22.33 -44.75 -6.62
CA LEU A 13 21.00 -44.18 -6.40
C LEU A 13 20.79 -42.99 -7.35
N PRO A 14 19.58 -42.78 -7.91
CA PRO A 14 19.33 -41.60 -8.72
C PRO A 14 19.57 -40.35 -7.88
N ALA A 15 20.25 -39.38 -8.48
CA ALA A 15 20.56 -38.08 -7.90
C ALA A 15 19.31 -37.35 -7.41
N ALA A 16 19.51 -36.40 -6.49
CA ALA A 16 18.49 -35.50 -5.97
C ALA A 16 17.50 -34.99 -7.03
N GLY A 17 16.21 -35.24 -6.79
CA GLY A 17 15.06 -34.51 -7.33
C GLY A 17 14.98 -34.36 -8.85
N ALA A 18 14.55 -35.39 -9.57
CA ALA A 18 14.20 -35.24 -10.98
C ALA A 18 13.06 -34.22 -11.15
N GLU A 19 13.31 -33.17 -11.94
CA GLU A 19 12.30 -32.17 -12.33
C GLU A 19 11.05 -32.88 -12.89
N ARG A 20 9.86 -32.47 -12.44
CA ARG A 20 8.58 -32.93 -12.97
C ARG A 20 7.74 -31.73 -13.32
N ARG A 21 7.77 -31.35 -14.60
CA ARG A 21 6.94 -30.29 -15.16
C ARG A 21 5.46 -30.69 -15.20
N PRO A 22 4.53 -29.72 -15.24
CA PRO A 22 3.13 -29.99 -15.55
C PRO A 22 2.99 -30.75 -16.87
N LEU A 23 2.32 -31.89 -16.85
CA LEU A 23 2.08 -32.72 -18.04
C LEU A 23 0.61 -32.67 -18.43
N GLN A 24 0.32 -32.75 -19.73
CA GLN A 24 -1.05 -32.88 -20.25
C GLN A 24 -1.85 -33.98 -19.52
N ASN A 25 -1.19 -35.11 -19.24
CA ASN A 25 -1.78 -36.25 -18.55
C ASN A 25 -2.23 -35.95 -17.11
N ASP A 26 -1.63 -34.98 -16.42
CA ASP A 26 -2.09 -34.56 -15.08
C ASP A 26 -3.51 -33.97 -15.17
N PHE A 27 -3.76 -33.16 -16.21
CA PHE A 27 -5.06 -32.52 -16.44
C PHE A 27 -6.09 -33.46 -17.06
N ASP A 28 -5.67 -34.28 -18.04
CA ASP A 28 -6.55 -35.24 -18.70
C ASP A 28 -7.14 -36.23 -17.69
N ARG A 29 -6.35 -36.69 -16.70
CA ARG A 29 -6.84 -37.57 -15.64
C ARG A 29 -7.97 -36.92 -14.84
N CYS A 30 -7.81 -35.66 -14.49
CA CYS A 30 -8.82 -34.93 -13.73
C CYS A 30 -10.08 -34.66 -14.53
N THR A 31 -9.97 -34.25 -15.79
CA THR A 31 -11.14 -33.96 -16.63
C THR A 31 -11.89 -35.25 -17.01
N LEU A 32 -11.20 -36.35 -17.29
CA LEU A 32 -11.82 -37.65 -17.55
C LEU A 32 -12.57 -38.20 -16.33
N ALA A 33 -12.01 -38.02 -15.12
CA ALA A 33 -12.69 -38.42 -13.90
C ALA A 33 -14.03 -37.70 -13.74
N MET A 34 -14.12 -36.43 -14.15
CA MET A 34 -15.35 -35.66 -14.10
C MET A 34 -16.38 -36.12 -15.14
N VAL A 35 -15.94 -36.42 -16.38
CA VAL A 35 -16.82 -36.98 -17.43
C VAL A 35 -17.45 -38.29 -16.97
N ASN A 36 -16.65 -39.19 -16.37
CA ASN A 36 -17.13 -40.47 -15.86
C ASN A 36 -18.13 -40.33 -14.70
N SER A 37 -18.14 -39.19 -14.01
CA SER A 37 -19.06 -38.89 -12.90
C SER A 37 -20.31 -38.12 -13.32
N SER A 38 -20.53 -37.90 -14.63
CA SER A 38 -21.63 -37.09 -15.19
C SER A 38 -21.65 -35.61 -14.74
N ALA A 39 -20.53 -35.08 -14.25
CA ALA A 39 -20.38 -33.70 -13.80
C ALA A 39 -19.84 -32.77 -14.90
N THR A 40 -20.35 -32.90 -16.13
CA THR A 40 -19.76 -32.27 -17.32
C THR A 40 -20.14 -30.81 -17.55
N GLY A 41 -21.25 -30.34 -16.96
CA GLY A 41 -21.79 -28.99 -17.17
C GLY A 41 -20.91 -27.87 -16.63
N ASP A 42 -20.10 -28.14 -15.60
CA ASP A 42 -19.38 -27.11 -14.82
C ASP A 42 -17.86 -27.12 -15.08
N MET A 43 -17.43 -27.73 -16.20
CA MET A 43 -16.01 -27.87 -16.55
C MET A 43 -15.54 -26.90 -17.63
N GLN A 44 -16.45 -26.19 -18.30
CA GLN A 44 -16.07 -25.28 -19.37
C GLN A 44 -15.53 -23.98 -18.78
N GLY A 45 -14.32 -23.61 -19.16
CA GLY A 45 -13.76 -22.32 -18.78
C GLY A 45 -12.27 -22.36 -18.54
N SER A 46 -11.79 -21.56 -17.60
CA SER A 46 -10.37 -21.55 -17.23
C SER A 46 -10.14 -21.46 -15.73
N ILE A 47 -9.04 -22.09 -15.30
CA ILE A 47 -8.54 -22.09 -13.92
C ILE A 47 -7.12 -21.54 -13.89
N ARG A 48 -6.81 -20.79 -12.85
CA ARG A 48 -5.45 -20.40 -12.48
C ARG A 48 -5.13 -20.96 -11.10
N MET A 49 -3.95 -21.55 -10.98
CA MET A 49 -3.42 -22.05 -9.71
C MET A 49 -2.24 -21.21 -9.26
N GLU A 50 -2.07 -21.08 -7.96
CA GLU A 50 -0.85 -20.53 -7.33
C GLU A 50 -0.12 -21.66 -6.65
N LEU A 51 1.17 -21.75 -6.92
CA LEU A 51 2.08 -22.77 -6.39
C LEU A 51 3.01 -22.09 -5.39
N LEU A 52 3.11 -22.66 -4.19
CA LEU A 52 4.14 -22.30 -3.21
C LEU A 52 5.25 -23.34 -3.26
N ILE A 53 6.46 -22.90 -3.60
CA ILE A 53 7.57 -23.75 -4.02
C ILE A 53 8.76 -23.53 -3.09
N ARG A 54 9.33 -24.62 -2.57
CA ARG A 54 10.53 -24.60 -1.73
C ARG A 54 11.78 -24.29 -2.54
N LYS A 55 12.88 -23.96 -1.86
CA LYS A 55 14.21 -23.81 -2.46
C LYS A 55 14.69 -25.05 -3.23
N ASP A 56 14.24 -26.24 -2.84
CA ASP A 56 14.56 -27.49 -3.53
C ASP A 56 13.67 -27.77 -4.76
N GLY A 57 12.77 -26.85 -5.09
CA GLY A 57 11.89 -26.92 -6.25
C GLY A 57 10.59 -27.69 -6.03
N ARG A 58 10.39 -28.32 -4.85
CA ARG A 58 9.15 -29.05 -4.55
C ARG A 58 8.03 -28.09 -4.18
N VAL A 59 6.84 -28.36 -4.72
CA VAL A 59 5.61 -27.68 -4.34
C VAL A 59 5.19 -28.17 -2.95
N TYR A 60 4.90 -27.25 -2.03
CA TYR A 60 4.44 -27.58 -0.67
C TYR A 60 3.01 -27.13 -0.37
N ALA A 61 2.46 -26.24 -1.20
CA ALA A 61 1.05 -25.88 -1.16
C ALA A 61 0.59 -25.37 -2.52
N VAL A 62 -0.68 -25.59 -2.83
CA VAL A 62 -1.34 -25.13 -4.06
C VAL A 62 -2.76 -24.70 -3.75
N PHE A 63 -3.25 -23.68 -4.45
CA PHE A 63 -4.66 -23.31 -4.46
C PHE A 63 -5.07 -22.76 -5.82
N VAL A 64 -6.36 -22.77 -6.11
CA VAL A 64 -6.93 -22.07 -7.27
C VAL A 64 -7.08 -20.58 -6.92
N SER A 65 -6.38 -19.70 -7.63
CA SER A 65 -6.45 -18.26 -7.39
C SER A 65 -7.53 -17.55 -8.19
N ALA A 66 -7.92 -18.10 -9.34
CA ALA A 66 -9.00 -17.57 -10.15
C ALA A 66 -9.63 -18.68 -10.99
N GLU A 67 -10.95 -18.59 -11.18
CA GLU A 67 -11.70 -19.46 -12.07
C GLU A 67 -12.69 -18.62 -12.90
N ARG A 68 -12.91 -19.01 -14.15
CA ARG A 68 -13.90 -18.41 -15.05
C ARG A 68 -14.68 -19.53 -15.72
N GLY A 69 -15.97 -19.63 -15.46
CA GLY A 69 -16.85 -20.66 -16.05
C GLY A 69 -16.72 -22.05 -15.42
N ILE A 70 -15.57 -22.38 -14.83
CA ILE A 70 -15.39 -23.62 -14.07
C ILE A 70 -15.89 -23.39 -12.65
N GLN A 71 -16.85 -24.20 -12.20
CA GLN A 71 -17.42 -24.17 -10.84
C GLN A 71 -17.47 -25.58 -10.24
N ASN A 72 -16.47 -26.39 -10.54
CA ASN A 72 -16.43 -27.79 -10.14
C ASN A 72 -15.32 -28.01 -9.11
N ARG A 73 -15.69 -27.93 -7.83
CA ARG A 73 -14.76 -28.12 -6.70
C ARG A 73 -14.04 -29.47 -6.72
N LYS A 74 -14.63 -30.52 -7.30
CA LYS A 74 -13.95 -31.83 -7.42
C LYS A 74 -12.83 -31.78 -8.47
N LEU A 75 -13.08 -31.09 -9.59
CA LEU A 75 -12.07 -30.85 -10.62
C LEU A 75 -10.92 -30.02 -10.06
N GLU A 76 -11.23 -28.89 -9.41
CA GLU A 76 -10.22 -28.00 -8.81
C GLU A 76 -9.35 -28.74 -7.78
N ARG A 77 -9.96 -29.55 -6.90
CA ARG A 77 -9.22 -30.39 -5.95
C ARG A 77 -8.34 -31.44 -6.65
N CYS A 78 -8.83 -32.06 -7.72
CA CYS A 78 -8.00 -33.00 -8.49
C CYS A 78 -6.78 -32.30 -9.10
N LEU A 79 -6.97 -31.10 -9.64
CA LEU A 79 -5.91 -30.30 -10.27
C LEU A 79 -4.87 -29.84 -9.24
N THR A 80 -5.31 -29.30 -8.11
CA THR A 80 -4.41 -28.88 -7.01
C THR A 80 -3.61 -30.06 -6.45
N ASN A 81 -4.26 -31.20 -6.19
CA ASN A 81 -3.57 -32.44 -5.78
C ASN A 81 -2.55 -32.93 -6.83
N SER A 82 -2.87 -32.80 -8.11
CA SER A 82 -1.93 -33.18 -9.18
C SER A 82 -0.74 -32.23 -9.25
N ALA A 83 -0.98 -30.93 -9.02
CA ALA A 83 0.06 -29.91 -8.99
C ALA A 83 1.04 -30.06 -7.83
N MET A 84 0.60 -30.64 -6.70
CA MET A 84 1.49 -31.01 -5.58
C MET A 84 2.60 -32.00 -5.97
N LEU A 85 2.43 -32.75 -7.07
CA LEU A 85 3.44 -33.68 -7.57
C LEU A 85 4.49 -33.01 -8.44
N TRP A 86 4.33 -31.74 -8.80
CA TRP A 86 5.26 -31.03 -9.65
C TRP A 86 6.54 -30.65 -8.90
N ALA A 87 7.64 -30.65 -9.63
CA ALA A 87 8.96 -30.28 -9.13
C ALA A 87 9.67 -29.40 -10.16
N PHE A 88 10.16 -28.26 -9.70
CA PHE A 88 10.83 -27.23 -10.50
C PHE A 88 12.34 -27.25 -10.25
N PRO A 89 13.13 -26.56 -11.09
CA PRO A 89 14.54 -26.36 -10.80
C PRO A 89 14.74 -25.70 -9.42
N PRO A 90 15.70 -26.18 -8.61
CA PRO A 90 15.97 -25.58 -7.31
C PRO A 90 16.47 -24.14 -7.46
N THR A 91 16.17 -23.31 -6.47
CA THR A 91 16.61 -21.93 -6.42
C THR A 91 17.17 -21.61 -5.03
N ALA A 92 17.77 -20.43 -4.85
CA ALA A 92 18.36 -20.05 -3.57
C ALA A 92 17.31 -19.82 -2.47
N ILE A 93 16.04 -19.59 -2.85
CA ILE A 93 14.97 -19.15 -1.96
C ILE A 93 13.65 -19.85 -2.31
N ASP A 94 12.70 -19.85 -1.40
CA ASP A 94 11.33 -20.22 -1.70
C ASP A 94 10.60 -19.07 -2.43
N TYR A 95 9.63 -19.44 -3.26
CA TYR A 95 8.91 -18.48 -4.10
C TYR A 95 7.48 -18.95 -4.42
N GLN A 96 6.64 -18.00 -4.80
CA GLN A 96 5.29 -18.23 -5.30
C GLN A 96 5.27 -18.13 -6.82
N ARG A 97 4.53 -19.01 -7.50
CA ARG A 97 4.38 -19.02 -8.95
C ARG A 97 2.93 -19.24 -9.36
N ALA A 98 2.39 -18.31 -10.13
CA ALA A 98 1.12 -18.49 -10.82
C ALA A 98 1.29 -19.46 -12.01
N TYR A 99 0.38 -20.43 -12.13
CA TYR A 99 0.27 -21.33 -13.27
C TYR A 99 -1.15 -21.26 -13.85
N GLY A 100 -1.25 -20.85 -15.11
CA GLY A 100 -2.53 -20.69 -15.81
C GLY A 100 -2.53 -19.48 -16.74
N PRO A 101 -3.68 -19.14 -17.34
CA PRO A 101 -4.92 -19.90 -17.26
C PRO A 101 -4.81 -21.24 -17.99
N VAL A 102 -5.30 -22.31 -17.35
CA VAL A 102 -5.53 -23.61 -17.98
C VAL A 102 -6.96 -23.59 -18.50
N SER A 103 -7.14 -23.70 -19.81
CA SER A 103 -8.47 -23.66 -20.43
C SER A 103 -8.99 -25.08 -20.65
N ILE A 104 -10.22 -25.35 -20.23
CA ILE A 104 -10.87 -26.64 -20.35
C ILE A 104 -12.12 -26.49 -21.21
N LEU A 105 -12.21 -27.32 -22.24
CA LEU A 105 -13.35 -27.39 -23.15
C LEU A 105 -14.00 -28.78 -22.99
N PRO A 106 -15.32 -28.85 -22.74
CA PRO A 106 -16.02 -30.12 -22.64
C PRO A 106 -16.06 -30.85 -23.98
N PRO A 107 -16.33 -32.17 -23.98
CA PRO A 107 -16.49 -32.94 -25.21
C PRO A 107 -17.54 -32.31 -26.14
N GLY A 108 -17.23 -32.15 -27.43
CA GLY A 108 -18.14 -31.58 -28.43
C GLY A 108 -18.19 -30.05 -28.50
N ALA A 109 -17.37 -29.32 -27.73
CA ALA A 109 -17.17 -27.88 -27.90
C ALA A 109 -16.04 -27.60 -28.91
N GLU A 110 -16.31 -26.88 -30.01
CA GLU A 110 -15.28 -26.38 -30.93
C GLU A 110 -14.80 -24.98 -30.51
N ALA A 111 -13.48 -24.78 -30.48
CA ALA A 111 -12.87 -23.45 -30.36
C ALA A 111 -12.55 -22.91 -31.76
N ILE A 112 -13.41 -22.03 -32.29
CA ILE A 112 -13.16 -21.30 -33.54
C ILE A 112 -13.02 -19.81 -33.24
N GLY A 113 -11.80 -19.35 -32.93
CA GLY A 113 -11.51 -17.93 -32.71
C GLY A 113 -12.27 -17.29 -31.53
N ASN A 114 -12.30 -15.95 -31.49
CA ASN A 114 -12.87 -15.14 -30.39
C ASN A 114 -14.41 -15.19 -30.27
N GLN A 115 -15.11 -16.11 -30.95
CA GLN A 115 -16.55 -16.35 -30.77
C GLN A 115 -16.84 -17.85 -30.81
N VAL A 116 -17.37 -18.38 -29.70
CA VAL A 116 -17.71 -19.81 -29.55
C VAL A 116 -19.16 -20.03 -29.98
N GLY A 117 -19.37 -20.63 -31.14
CA GLY A 117 -20.67 -21.12 -31.61
C GLY A 117 -20.83 -22.61 -31.34
N LEU A 118 -22.04 -23.04 -30.96
CA LEU A 118 -22.43 -24.45 -30.80
C LEU A 118 -22.56 -25.12 -32.18
N GLY A 119 -21.43 -25.53 -32.77
CA GLY A 119 -21.39 -26.38 -33.95
C GLY A 119 -21.64 -27.85 -33.57
N LYS A 120 -22.61 -28.51 -34.20
CA LYS A 120 -22.74 -29.97 -34.18
C LYS A 120 -21.63 -30.57 -35.04
N ALA A 121 -20.47 -30.86 -34.46
CA ALA A 121 -19.38 -31.55 -35.16
C ALA A 121 -19.04 -32.88 -34.47
N MET A 122 -18.80 -33.89 -35.31
CA MET A 122 -18.48 -35.26 -34.93
C MET A 122 -17.11 -35.33 -34.23
N GLY A 123 -17.03 -36.02 -33.09
CA GLY A 123 -15.88 -36.90 -32.82
C GLY A 123 -14.76 -36.46 -31.87
N GLN A 124 -14.99 -35.60 -30.87
CA GLN A 124 -14.12 -35.60 -29.68
C GLN A 124 -14.88 -36.07 -28.44
N SER A 125 -14.75 -37.35 -28.12
CA SER A 125 -15.35 -37.98 -26.93
C SER A 125 -14.66 -37.59 -25.61
N ARG A 126 -13.64 -36.72 -25.66
CA ARG A 126 -12.78 -36.34 -24.52
C ARG A 126 -12.74 -34.82 -24.37
N PRO A 127 -12.67 -34.30 -23.13
CA PRO A 127 -12.40 -32.88 -22.90
C PRO A 127 -11.06 -32.49 -23.50
N SER A 128 -10.96 -31.27 -24.02
CA SER A 128 -9.70 -30.67 -24.45
C SER A 128 -9.18 -29.75 -23.36
N VAL A 129 -7.90 -29.90 -22.98
CA VAL A 129 -7.23 -29.01 -22.04
C VAL A 129 -6.09 -28.29 -22.74
N MET A 130 -6.09 -26.97 -22.71
CA MET A 130 -5.03 -26.12 -23.25
C MET A 130 -4.15 -25.64 -22.10
N LEU A 131 -2.87 -25.99 -22.16
CA LEU A 131 -1.88 -25.59 -21.16
C LEU A 131 -1.24 -24.24 -21.51
N PRO A 132 -0.95 -23.39 -20.51
CA PRO A 132 -0.18 -22.18 -20.73
C PRO A 132 1.29 -22.50 -21.02
N GLU A 133 1.99 -21.53 -21.61
CA GLU A 133 3.46 -21.55 -21.69
C GLU A 133 4.06 -21.50 -20.28
N LEU A 134 4.81 -22.54 -19.89
CA LEU A 134 5.31 -22.66 -18.52
C LEU A 134 6.18 -21.48 -18.11
N ASP A 135 7.11 -21.08 -18.98
CA ASP A 135 8.15 -20.09 -18.68
C ASP A 135 7.68 -18.64 -18.87
N ARG A 136 6.43 -18.46 -19.34
CA ARG A 136 5.81 -17.15 -19.49
C ARG A 136 4.82 -16.93 -18.34
N PRO A 137 5.11 -16.04 -17.38
CA PRO A 137 4.24 -15.88 -16.25
C PRO A 137 2.94 -15.18 -16.68
N PRO A 138 1.78 -15.59 -16.16
CA PRO A 138 0.51 -15.00 -16.58
C PRO A 138 0.40 -13.53 -16.17
N PRO A 139 -0.43 -12.75 -16.89
CA PRO A 139 -0.74 -11.39 -16.48
C PRO A 139 -1.37 -11.39 -15.09
N PRO A 140 -1.09 -10.37 -14.25
CA PRO A 140 -1.69 -10.28 -12.91
C PRO A 140 -3.22 -10.39 -12.96
N GLU A 141 -3.79 -11.13 -12.02
CA GLU A 141 -5.24 -11.29 -11.86
C GLU A 141 -5.58 -11.22 -10.38
N ALA A 142 -6.75 -10.68 -10.05
CA ALA A 142 -7.18 -10.57 -8.67
C ALA A 142 -7.43 -11.95 -8.06
N LEU A 143 -6.97 -12.14 -6.83
CA LEU A 143 -7.19 -13.37 -6.07
C LEU A 143 -8.67 -13.52 -5.70
N ASN A 144 -9.29 -14.62 -6.11
CA ASN A 144 -10.59 -15.04 -5.60
C ASN A 144 -10.39 -15.78 -4.26
N LEU A 145 -10.61 -15.07 -3.14
CA LEU A 145 -10.37 -15.58 -1.80
C LEU A 145 -11.24 -16.77 -1.42
N GLU A 146 -12.49 -16.81 -1.89
CA GLU A 146 -13.40 -17.91 -1.58
C GLU A 146 -12.87 -19.22 -2.17
N VAL A 147 -12.54 -19.20 -3.46
CA VAL A 147 -11.99 -20.33 -4.20
C VAL A 147 -10.64 -20.74 -3.65
N ALA A 148 -9.76 -19.76 -3.42
CA ALA A 148 -8.41 -20.00 -2.91
C ALA A 148 -8.43 -20.72 -1.56
N ARG A 149 -9.27 -20.27 -0.63
CA ARG A 149 -9.42 -20.94 0.68
C ARG A 149 -10.07 -22.31 0.57
N ALA A 150 -11.05 -22.48 -0.33
CA ALA A 150 -11.77 -23.75 -0.50
C ALA A 150 -10.93 -24.85 -1.19
N THR A 151 -9.87 -24.45 -1.90
CA THR A 151 -9.02 -25.32 -2.71
C THR A 151 -7.57 -25.38 -2.23
N LEU A 152 -7.25 -24.71 -1.11
CA LEU A 152 -5.93 -24.74 -0.52
C LEU A 152 -5.58 -26.16 -0.08
N ASP A 153 -4.62 -26.76 -0.79
CA ASP A 153 -3.99 -28.01 -0.43
C ASP A 153 -2.57 -27.74 0.07
N ILE A 154 -2.17 -28.42 1.14
CA ILE A 154 -0.89 -28.24 1.82
C ILE A 154 -0.27 -29.62 2.02
N SER A 155 0.99 -29.78 1.64
CA SER A 155 1.71 -31.03 1.81
C SER A 155 1.71 -31.46 3.28
N GLU A 156 1.51 -32.76 3.53
CA GLU A 156 1.70 -33.38 4.85
C GLU A 156 3.13 -33.19 5.38
N THR A 157 4.09 -32.96 4.49
CA THR A 157 5.50 -32.69 4.82
C THR A 157 5.79 -31.21 5.08
N ALA A 158 4.79 -30.34 5.00
CA ALA A 158 4.96 -28.92 5.21
C ALA A 158 5.35 -28.63 6.67
N THR A 159 6.34 -27.75 6.85
CA THR A 159 6.67 -27.24 8.19
C THR A 159 5.55 -26.32 8.70
N THR A 160 5.55 -26.02 10.00
CA THR A 160 4.56 -25.07 10.53
C THR A 160 4.73 -23.66 9.96
N ALA A 161 5.95 -23.23 9.65
CA ALA A 161 6.18 -21.96 8.96
C ALA A 161 5.63 -21.99 7.53
N GLU A 162 5.82 -23.10 6.79
CA GLU A 162 5.26 -23.29 5.45
C GLU A 162 3.73 -23.31 5.47
N TYR A 163 3.11 -23.97 6.45
CA TYR A 163 1.67 -23.88 6.69
C TYR A 163 1.24 -22.43 6.91
N GLY A 164 1.99 -21.65 7.70
CA GLY A 164 1.74 -20.23 7.89
C GLY A 164 1.80 -19.43 6.58
N ILE A 165 2.79 -19.68 5.71
CA ILE A 165 2.88 -19.03 4.39
C ILE A 165 1.67 -19.40 3.52
N ALA A 166 1.24 -20.66 3.53
CA ALA A 166 0.07 -21.11 2.79
C ALA A 166 -1.22 -20.39 3.23
N GLN A 167 -1.41 -20.23 4.55
CA GLN A 167 -2.54 -19.47 5.11
C GLN A 167 -2.45 -17.98 4.75
N LEU A 168 -1.25 -17.39 4.79
CA LEU A 168 -1.02 -16.00 4.42
C LEU A 168 -1.35 -15.75 2.93
N ALA A 169 -0.97 -16.66 2.04
CA ALA A 169 -1.23 -16.55 0.60
C ALA A 169 -2.73 -16.50 0.25
N VAL A 170 -3.58 -17.12 1.08
CA VAL A 170 -5.06 -17.07 0.95
C VAL A 170 -5.70 -16.04 1.89
N ARG A 171 -4.89 -15.09 2.39
CA ARG A 171 -5.27 -14.00 3.32
C ARG A 171 -5.97 -14.48 4.58
N ASN A 172 -5.61 -15.65 5.08
CA ASN A 172 -6.10 -16.15 6.36
C ASN A 172 -5.12 -15.74 7.48
N HIS A 173 -5.09 -14.44 7.77
CA HIS A 173 -4.09 -13.84 8.65
C HIS A 173 -4.07 -14.40 10.09
N PRO A 174 -5.20 -14.68 10.76
CA PRO A 174 -5.17 -15.18 12.13
C PRO A 174 -4.44 -16.53 12.25
N GLU A 175 -4.73 -17.47 11.35
CA GLU A 175 -4.11 -18.78 11.28
C GLU A 175 -2.64 -18.68 10.87
N ALA A 176 -2.31 -17.80 9.93
CA ALA A 176 -0.94 -17.55 9.52
C ALA A 176 -0.09 -17.03 10.69
N ILE A 177 -0.55 -15.97 11.39
CA ILE A 177 0.13 -15.38 12.54
C ILE A 177 0.33 -16.41 13.66
N LYS A 178 -0.70 -17.22 13.96
CA LYS A 178 -0.60 -18.30 14.94
C LYS A 178 0.50 -19.28 14.57
N ALA A 179 0.50 -19.76 13.33
CA ALA A 179 1.49 -20.73 12.85
C ALA A 179 2.93 -20.16 12.89
N PHE A 180 3.12 -18.90 12.50
CA PHE A 180 4.45 -18.27 12.57
C PHE A 180 4.95 -18.13 14.01
N ARG A 181 4.09 -17.71 14.95
CA ARG A 181 4.46 -17.64 16.36
C ARG A 181 4.80 -19.02 16.93
N GLU A 182 4.06 -20.07 16.55
CA GLU A 182 4.36 -21.46 16.93
C GLU A 182 5.67 -21.99 16.32
N ALA A 183 6.02 -21.55 15.11
CA ALA A 183 7.31 -21.88 14.49
C ALA A 183 8.46 -21.16 15.23
N LEU A 184 8.29 -19.85 15.51
CA LEU A 184 9.28 -19.05 16.24
C LEU A 184 9.48 -19.49 17.70
N ALA A 185 8.43 -20.00 18.35
CA ALA A 185 8.54 -20.59 19.68
C ALA A 185 9.43 -21.84 19.70
N ARG A 186 9.50 -22.58 18.59
CA ARG A 186 10.38 -23.75 18.42
C ARG A 186 11.78 -23.37 17.96
N SER A 187 11.87 -22.37 17.08
CA SER A 187 13.14 -21.83 16.57
C SER A 187 13.01 -20.34 16.34
N GLY A 188 13.56 -19.54 17.25
CA GLY A 188 13.47 -18.07 17.19
C GLY A 188 14.11 -17.43 15.96
N ASP A 189 14.98 -18.16 15.27
CA ASP A 189 15.67 -17.74 14.04
C ASP A 189 15.13 -18.44 12.78
N ASP A 190 13.92 -19.02 12.82
CA ASP A 190 13.25 -19.52 11.62
C ASP A 190 12.95 -18.36 10.65
N THR A 191 13.73 -18.28 9.58
CA THR A 191 13.66 -17.16 8.62
C THR A 191 12.36 -17.13 7.82
N ILE A 192 11.72 -18.29 7.58
CA ILE A 192 10.40 -18.36 6.92
C ILE A 192 9.35 -17.78 7.87
N ALA A 193 9.41 -18.16 9.15
CA ALA A 193 8.47 -17.68 10.15
C ALA A 193 8.65 -16.18 10.47
N LEU A 194 9.88 -15.68 10.57
CA LEU A 194 10.15 -14.25 10.77
C LEU A 194 9.61 -13.41 9.61
N ARG A 195 9.87 -13.84 8.37
CA ARG A 195 9.35 -13.19 7.16
C ARG A 195 7.83 -13.19 7.15
N GLY A 196 7.24 -14.37 7.35
CA GLY A 196 5.80 -14.57 7.31
C GLY A 196 5.07 -13.79 8.40
N LEU A 197 5.61 -13.71 9.62
CA LEU A 197 5.03 -12.95 10.72
C LEU A 197 5.02 -11.45 10.42
N ALA A 198 6.16 -10.92 9.95
CA ALA A 198 6.27 -9.51 9.56
C ALA A 198 5.24 -9.14 8.48
N GLU A 199 5.13 -9.96 7.45
CA GLU A 199 4.16 -9.76 6.36
C GLU A 199 2.71 -9.88 6.83
N ALA A 200 2.38 -10.94 7.58
CA ALA A 200 1.02 -11.16 8.04
C ALA A 200 0.52 -10.05 8.97
N LEU A 201 1.38 -9.54 9.87
CA LEU A 201 1.03 -8.42 10.75
C LEU A 201 0.91 -7.11 9.96
N ALA A 202 1.77 -6.87 8.97
CA ALA A 202 1.68 -5.69 8.13
C ALA A 202 0.39 -5.67 7.27
N GLU A 203 0.06 -6.81 6.63
CA GLU A 203 -1.13 -6.92 5.78
C GLU A 203 -2.45 -6.89 6.56
N SER A 204 -2.47 -7.45 7.77
CA SER A 204 -3.67 -7.49 8.61
C SER A 204 -3.93 -6.22 9.42
N GLY A 205 -2.99 -5.25 9.41
CA GLY A 205 -3.04 -4.09 10.30
C GLY A 205 -2.83 -4.47 11.78
N GLY A 206 -2.10 -5.56 12.04
CA GLY A 206 -1.76 -6.03 13.38
C GLY A 206 -0.69 -5.20 14.07
N ASP A 207 0.02 -5.79 15.04
CA ASP A 207 1.09 -5.12 15.77
C ASP A 207 2.30 -4.83 14.85
N LEU A 208 2.37 -3.60 14.33
CA LEU A 208 3.45 -3.15 13.46
C LEU A 208 4.81 -3.07 14.17
N LYS A 209 4.85 -2.99 15.51
CA LYS A 209 6.12 -3.04 16.26
C LYS A 209 6.68 -4.46 16.25
N GLU A 210 5.84 -5.45 16.50
CA GLU A 210 6.20 -6.87 16.38
C GLU A 210 6.61 -7.19 14.94
N ALA A 211 5.86 -6.70 13.94
CA ALA A 211 6.16 -6.89 12.53
C ALA A 211 7.55 -6.33 12.17
N LYS A 212 7.85 -5.11 12.62
CA LYS A 212 9.16 -4.47 12.42
C LYS A 212 10.28 -5.22 13.13
N ALA A 213 10.04 -5.72 14.33
CA ALA A 213 11.02 -6.52 15.07
C ALA A 213 11.34 -7.84 14.34
N ALA A 214 10.33 -8.53 13.81
CA ALA A 214 10.51 -9.76 13.03
C ALA A 214 11.29 -9.50 11.73
N ALA A 215 10.94 -8.45 10.98
CA ALA A 215 11.67 -8.05 9.77
C ALA A 215 13.12 -7.63 10.08
N ALA A 216 13.34 -6.90 11.18
CA ALA A 216 14.68 -6.50 11.62
C ALA A 216 15.53 -7.71 12.01
N ARG A 217 14.95 -8.69 12.73
CA ARG A 217 15.64 -9.94 13.09
C ARG A 217 16.02 -10.73 11.85
N LEU A 218 15.14 -10.80 10.85
CA LEU A 218 15.44 -11.45 9.58
C LEU A 218 16.63 -10.79 8.85
N LEU A 219 16.67 -9.45 8.83
CA LEU A 219 17.81 -8.70 8.28
C LEU A 219 19.10 -8.82 9.11
N GLN A 220 19.02 -9.10 10.41
CA GLN A 220 20.22 -9.42 11.20
C GLN A 220 20.81 -10.78 10.81
N ILE A 221 19.95 -11.77 10.53
CA ILE A 221 20.36 -13.11 10.12
C ILE A 221 20.88 -13.10 8.68
N SER A 222 20.24 -12.35 7.79
CA SER A 222 20.58 -12.28 6.38
C SER A 222 20.48 -10.83 5.86
N PRO A 223 21.53 -10.01 6.07
CA PRO A 223 21.53 -8.58 5.72
C PRO A 223 21.39 -8.30 4.23
N ASP A 224 21.85 -9.23 3.39
CA ASP A 224 21.80 -9.13 1.92
C ASP A 224 20.76 -10.09 1.34
N SER A 225 19.55 -10.09 1.93
CA SER A 225 18.43 -10.89 1.45
C SER A 225 17.27 -10.03 0.98
N VAL A 226 16.77 -10.34 -0.22
CA VAL A 226 15.55 -9.76 -0.76
C VAL A 226 14.40 -10.00 0.21
N ALA A 227 14.29 -11.21 0.76
CA ALA A 227 13.23 -11.56 1.71
C ALA A 227 13.19 -10.68 2.95
N GLY A 228 14.36 -10.34 3.53
CA GLY A 228 14.46 -9.44 4.66
C GLY A 228 14.06 -8.01 4.31
N HIS A 229 14.57 -7.49 3.20
CA HIS A 229 14.23 -6.15 2.75
C HIS A 229 12.76 -6.03 2.34
N GLU A 230 12.21 -7.05 1.70
CA GLU A 230 10.80 -7.13 1.32
C GLU A 230 9.89 -7.04 2.54
N ALA A 231 10.16 -7.85 3.57
CA ALA A 231 9.40 -7.85 4.81
C ALA A 231 9.44 -6.46 5.46
N MET A 232 10.61 -5.83 5.51
CA MET A 232 10.75 -4.48 6.07
C MET A 232 10.01 -3.42 5.24
N ILE A 233 10.08 -3.49 3.90
CA ILE A 233 9.33 -2.59 3.01
C ILE A 233 7.83 -2.71 3.28
N LYS A 234 7.27 -3.93 3.33
CA LYS A 234 5.84 -4.16 3.61
C LYS A 234 5.44 -3.57 4.95
N VAL A 235 6.24 -3.79 6.00
CA VAL A 235 6.00 -3.21 7.33
C VAL A 235 6.03 -1.68 7.28
N CYS A 236 7.01 -1.09 6.60
CA CYS A 236 7.15 0.35 6.53
C CYS A 236 6.04 1.00 5.70
N LEU A 237 5.57 0.36 4.63
CA LEU A 237 4.38 0.79 3.90
C LEU A 237 3.12 0.73 4.78
N ALA A 238 2.93 -0.36 5.54
CA ALA A 238 1.81 -0.48 6.47
C ALA A 238 1.86 0.57 7.61
N ALA A 239 3.06 0.96 8.04
CA ALA A 239 3.29 2.03 9.01
C ALA A 239 3.22 3.44 8.41
N ASN A 240 2.98 3.57 7.10
CA ASN A 240 3.06 4.83 6.34
C ASN A 240 4.43 5.54 6.48
N ASP A 241 5.50 4.78 6.73
CA ASP A 241 6.89 5.23 6.80
C ASP A 241 7.55 5.08 5.41
N ALA A 242 7.23 6.02 4.54
CA ALA A 242 7.74 6.08 3.19
C ALA A 242 9.28 6.17 3.12
N ARG A 243 9.92 6.76 4.13
CA ARG A 243 11.37 6.91 4.18
C ARG A 243 12.02 5.55 4.40
N CYS A 244 11.56 4.81 5.41
CA CYS A 244 12.02 3.45 5.64
C CYS A 244 11.82 2.56 4.40
N ALA A 245 10.64 2.63 3.75
CA ALA A 245 10.38 1.83 2.55
C ALA A 245 11.38 2.15 1.42
N ALA A 246 11.71 3.42 1.20
CA ALA A 246 12.70 3.83 0.20
C ALA A 246 14.14 3.42 0.56
N GLU A 247 14.51 3.43 1.84
CA GLU A 247 15.84 3.02 2.32
C GLU A 247 16.12 1.54 2.03
N HIS A 248 15.12 0.67 2.15
CA HIS A 248 15.25 -0.76 1.87
C HIS A 248 15.06 -1.15 0.40
N TRP A 249 14.57 -0.25 -0.44
CA TRP A 249 14.30 -0.51 -1.87
C TRP A 249 15.56 -0.79 -2.69
N LYS A 250 16.62 0.02 -2.53
CA LYS A 250 17.86 -0.13 -3.30
C LYS A 250 18.66 -1.37 -2.89
N PRO A 251 18.86 -1.66 -1.59
CA PRO A 251 19.49 -2.90 -1.15
C PRO A 251 18.80 -4.14 -1.70
N ALA A 252 17.46 -4.19 -1.66
CA ALA A 252 16.71 -5.34 -2.16
C ALA A 252 16.96 -5.66 -3.64
N GLN A 253 17.10 -4.65 -4.50
CA GLN A 253 17.40 -4.85 -5.92
C GLN A 253 18.83 -5.34 -6.19
N LYS A 254 19.74 -5.15 -5.23
CA LYS A 254 21.15 -5.56 -5.33
C LYS A 254 21.44 -6.88 -4.63
N ALA A 255 20.50 -7.36 -3.82
CA ALA A 255 20.65 -8.58 -3.05
C ALA A 255 20.83 -9.80 -3.96
N ALA A 256 21.64 -10.75 -3.51
CA ALA A 256 22.05 -11.91 -4.28
C ALA A 256 20.86 -12.79 -4.76
N ASP A 257 19.76 -12.79 -4.02
CA ASP A 257 18.54 -13.55 -4.29
C ASP A 257 17.48 -12.77 -5.09
N PHE A 258 17.83 -11.64 -5.73
CA PHE A 258 16.88 -10.79 -6.48
C PHE A 258 16.17 -11.51 -7.62
N GLY A 259 16.85 -12.38 -8.36
CA GLY A 259 16.30 -13.03 -9.57
C GLY A 259 14.90 -13.63 -9.38
N PRO A 260 14.73 -14.66 -8.53
CA PRO A 260 13.43 -15.32 -8.32
C PRO A 260 12.33 -14.41 -7.72
N ARG A 261 12.70 -13.32 -7.03
CA ARG A 261 11.74 -12.36 -6.41
C ARG A 261 11.52 -11.07 -7.19
N SER A 262 12.23 -10.89 -8.30
CA SER A 262 12.20 -9.68 -9.12
C SER A 262 10.79 -9.28 -9.56
N ARG A 263 9.90 -10.26 -9.85
CA ARG A 263 8.50 -10.00 -10.19
C ARG A 263 7.72 -9.37 -9.04
N LEU A 264 7.80 -9.94 -7.84
CA LEU A 264 7.12 -9.43 -6.64
C LEU A 264 7.53 -7.98 -6.37
N PHE A 265 8.82 -7.69 -6.51
CA PHE A 265 9.36 -6.35 -6.38
C PHE A 265 8.85 -5.40 -7.46
N ALA A 266 9.02 -5.75 -8.74
CA ALA A 266 8.70 -4.86 -9.84
C ALA A 266 7.19 -4.60 -10.00
N GLU A 267 6.36 -5.63 -9.86
CA GLU A 267 4.93 -5.54 -10.13
C GLU A 267 4.12 -5.16 -8.89
N GLN A 268 4.42 -5.72 -7.71
CA GLN A 268 3.56 -5.57 -6.54
C GLN A 268 4.02 -4.46 -5.59
N LEU A 269 5.33 -4.32 -5.35
CA LEU A 269 5.85 -3.39 -4.34
C LEU A 269 6.29 -2.04 -4.93
N TYR A 270 6.86 -2.02 -6.14
CA TYR A 270 7.39 -0.79 -6.73
C TYR A 270 6.36 0.36 -6.81
N PRO A 271 5.11 0.15 -7.25
CA PRO A 271 4.14 1.24 -7.33
C PRO A 271 3.86 1.87 -5.97
N ALA A 272 3.72 1.05 -4.92
CA ALA A 272 3.46 1.50 -3.55
C ALA A 272 4.64 2.28 -2.97
N VAL A 273 5.87 1.79 -3.16
CA VAL A 273 7.08 2.50 -2.71
C VAL A 273 7.26 3.82 -3.45
N LYS A 274 6.99 3.85 -4.76
CA LYS A 274 7.06 5.08 -5.57
C LYS A 274 6.04 6.10 -5.09
N GLN A 275 4.79 5.70 -4.91
CA GLN A 275 3.71 6.58 -4.42
C GLN A 275 4.05 7.13 -3.03
N ALA A 276 4.56 6.29 -2.13
CA ALA A 276 4.99 6.71 -0.80
C ALA A 276 6.13 7.75 -0.87
N ALA A 277 7.12 7.53 -1.73
CA ALA A 277 8.23 8.46 -1.93
C ALA A 277 7.80 9.80 -2.58
N GLU A 278 6.83 9.78 -3.49
CA GLU A 278 6.23 10.99 -4.05
C GLU A 278 5.47 11.79 -2.99
N GLY A 279 4.73 11.11 -2.11
CA GLY A 279 4.06 11.72 -0.95
C GLY A 279 5.02 12.45 0.00
N LEU A 280 6.22 11.91 0.22
CA LEU A 280 7.25 12.62 1.00
C LEU A 280 7.73 13.90 0.32
N ARG A 281 7.90 13.88 -1.01
CA ARG A 281 8.35 15.06 -1.75
C ARG A 281 7.31 16.17 -1.71
N THR A 282 6.03 15.83 -1.89
CA THR A 282 4.94 16.82 -1.83
C THR A 282 4.78 17.40 -0.43
N GLN A 283 4.91 16.59 0.62
CA GLN A 283 4.93 17.05 2.01
C GLN A 283 6.12 17.95 2.32
N ALA A 284 7.32 17.59 1.86
CA ALA A 284 8.51 18.43 2.02
C ALA A 284 8.33 19.78 1.32
N THR A 285 7.83 19.80 0.08
CA THR A 285 7.54 21.06 -0.63
C THR A 285 6.42 21.88 0.01
N ALA A 286 5.40 21.22 0.60
CA ALA A 286 4.32 21.90 1.31
C ALA A 286 4.77 22.49 2.66
N GLN A 287 5.73 21.84 3.34
CA GLN A 287 6.37 22.38 4.54
C GLN A 287 7.34 23.52 4.22
N GLU A 288 8.05 23.46 3.09
CA GLU A 288 8.87 24.57 2.56
C GLU A 288 8.01 25.76 2.09
N GLN A 289 6.75 25.52 1.75
CA GLN A 289 5.74 26.53 1.37
C GLN A 289 4.78 26.87 2.50
N ALA A 290 5.03 26.41 3.74
CA ALA A 290 4.30 26.90 4.90
C ALA A 290 4.45 28.43 4.96
N PRO A 291 3.36 29.19 5.20
CA PRO A 291 3.42 30.65 5.05
C PRO A 291 4.39 31.22 6.08
N VAL A 292 5.57 31.63 5.59
CA VAL A 292 6.47 32.54 6.29
C VAL A 292 5.62 33.76 6.60
N ASP A 293 5.50 34.13 7.89
CA ASP A 293 4.70 35.28 8.28
C ASP A 293 5.21 36.51 7.50
N PRO A 294 4.40 37.08 6.58
CA PRO A 294 4.84 38.19 5.73
C PRO A 294 5.17 39.44 6.55
N CYS A 295 4.70 39.52 7.81
CA CYS A 295 5.03 40.60 8.73
C CYS A 295 6.36 40.37 9.47
N ALA A 296 6.90 39.15 9.52
CA ALA A 296 8.19 38.86 10.16
C ALA A 296 9.41 39.37 9.38
N ALA A 297 9.23 39.70 8.09
CA ALA A 297 10.28 40.26 7.24
C ALA A 297 10.40 41.80 7.32
N VAL A 298 9.47 42.47 8.01
CA VAL A 298 9.43 43.93 8.11
C VAL A 298 10.35 44.40 9.25
N GLN A 299 11.33 45.26 8.94
CA GLN A 299 12.24 45.82 9.96
C GLN A 299 11.59 47.01 10.66
N GLY A 300 11.57 46.97 12.00
CA GLY A 300 11.10 48.04 12.88
C GLY A 300 9.82 47.67 13.61
N ASP A 301 9.83 47.82 14.94
CA ASP A 301 8.72 47.45 15.84
C ASP A 301 7.40 48.12 15.42
N GLU A 302 7.45 49.35 14.93
CA GLU A 302 6.29 50.10 14.49
C GLU A 302 5.69 49.57 13.18
N GLN A 303 6.52 49.31 12.19
CA GLN A 303 6.10 48.83 10.87
C GLN A 303 5.62 47.38 10.94
N GLN A 304 6.27 46.55 11.77
CA GLN A 304 5.84 45.18 12.05
C GLN A 304 4.47 45.16 12.74
N THR A 305 4.30 45.99 13.79
CA THR A 305 3.00 46.12 14.47
C THR A 305 1.90 46.59 13.52
N LEU A 306 2.20 47.56 12.66
CA LEU A 306 1.26 48.05 11.66
C LEU A 306 0.86 46.94 10.66
N CYS A 307 1.82 46.11 10.23
CA CYS A 307 1.56 44.97 9.34
C CYS A 307 0.61 43.96 9.99
N GLU A 308 0.84 43.61 11.26
CA GLU A 308 0.01 42.65 11.98
C GLU A 308 -1.42 43.17 12.20
N VAL A 309 -1.56 44.45 12.56
CA VAL A 309 -2.86 45.11 12.74
C VAL A 309 -3.63 45.18 11.41
N LYS A 310 -2.96 45.56 10.32
CA LYS A 310 -3.55 45.54 8.96
C LYS A 310 -4.04 44.13 8.61
N ARG A 311 -3.23 43.10 8.83
CA ARG A 311 -3.62 41.71 8.56
C ARG A 311 -4.90 41.30 9.30
N CYS A 312 -5.07 41.75 10.53
CA CYS A 312 -6.22 41.39 11.35
C CYS A 312 -7.49 42.20 11.04
N LEU A 313 -7.33 43.47 10.66
CA LEU A 313 -8.43 44.44 10.67
C LEU A 313 -8.68 45.13 9.32
N ASP A 314 -7.85 44.96 8.29
CA ASP A 314 -8.00 45.71 7.02
C ASP A 314 -9.30 45.36 6.30
N ALA A 315 -9.56 44.08 6.07
CA ALA A 315 -10.82 43.61 5.48
C ALA A 315 -12.04 44.04 6.32
N GLY A 316 -11.95 43.91 7.64
CA GLY A 316 -13.03 44.28 8.54
C GLY A 316 -13.30 45.79 8.60
N SER A 317 -12.25 46.60 8.52
CA SER A 317 -12.37 48.05 8.44
C SER A 317 -13.04 48.46 7.13
N ALA A 318 -12.72 47.81 6.01
CA ALA A 318 -13.33 48.09 4.72
C ALA A 318 -14.83 47.75 4.70
N GLU A 319 -15.25 46.66 5.35
CA GLU A 319 -16.69 46.35 5.49
C GLU A 319 -17.41 47.36 6.38
N TYR A 320 -16.81 47.76 7.51
CA TYR A 320 -17.38 48.80 8.36
C TYR A 320 -17.57 50.14 7.62
N VAL A 321 -16.66 50.51 6.72
CA VAL A 321 -16.82 51.72 5.88
C VAL A 321 -18.08 51.62 5.00
N LYS A 322 -18.38 50.44 4.44
CA LYS A 322 -19.61 50.23 3.65
C LYS A 322 -20.86 50.37 4.52
N GLU A 323 -20.84 49.79 5.72
CA GLU A 323 -21.95 49.90 6.68
C GLU A 323 -22.20 51.35 7.09
N LEU A 324 -21.13 52.08 7.44
CA LEU A 324 -21.20 53.50 7.80
C LEU A 324 -21.75 54.34 6.64
N SER A 325 -21.35 54.01 5.40
CA SER A 325 -21.84 54.70 4.20
C SER A 325 -23.34 54.51 3.99
N GLN A 326 -23.84 53.30 4.23
CA GLN A 326 -25.28 53.01 4.14
C GLN A 326 -26.08 53.72 5.24
N GLN A 327 -25.57 53.75 6.47
CA GLN A 327 -26.24 54.37 7.61
C GLN A 327 -26.35 55.88 7.47
N ASN A 328 -25.27 56.54 7.06
CA ASN A 328 -25.19 58.00 6.97
C ASN A 328 -25.65 58.56 5.61
N LYS A 329 -25.92 57.70 4.62
CA LYS A 329 -26.24 58.07 3.23
C LYS A 329 -25.17 58.96 2.59
N ILE A 330 -23.92 58.80 2.99
CA ILE A 330 -22.73 59.50 2.47
C ILE A 330 -21.72 58.42 2.08
N GLU A 331 -21.12 58.51 0.90
CA GLU A 331 -20.11 57.53 0.48
C GLU A 331 -18.78 57.80 1.21
N TYR A 332 -18.33 56.84 2.01
CA TYR A 332 -17.01 56.85 2.65
C TYR A 332 -16.07 55.87 1.96
N VAL A 333 -14.78 56.19 2.00
CA VAL A 333 -13.69 55.32 1.53
C VAL A 333 -12.67 55.09 2.65
N PRO A 334 -12.09 53.88 2.72
CA PRO A 334 -11.00 53.63 3.65
C PRO A 334 -9.77 54.46 3.24
N GLY A 335 -9.31 55.33 4.13
CA GLY A 335 -8.11 56.16 3.97
C GLY A 335 -6.86 55.45 4.47
N GLU A 336 -5.73 56.14 4.54
CA GLU A 336 -4.45 55.51 4.89
C GLU A 336 -4.40 54.99 6.34
N TRP A 337 -3.58 53.96 6.52
CA TRP A 337 -3.23 53.45 7.86
C TRP A 337 -2.03 54.22 8.40
N HIS A 338 -2.13 54.69 9.63
CA HIS A 338 -1.06 55.39 10.31
C HIS A 338 -0.70 54.67 11.60
N SER A 339 0.57 54.72 11.96
CA SER A 339 1.07 54.32 13.27
C SER A 339 1.80 55.49 13.91
N LYS A 340 1.76 55.54 15.23
CA LYS A 340 2.56 56.47 16.02
C LYS A 340 2.94 55.82 17.34
N GLN A 341 4.22 55.78 17.65
CA GLN A 341 4.67 55.38 18.97
C GLN A 341 4.24 56.42 20.01
N VAL A 342 3.48 55.98 21.02
CA VAL A 342 2.95 56.85 22.09
C VAL A 342 3.66 56.64 23.43
N ALA A 343 4.23 55.44 23.64
CA ALA A 343 5.12 55.12 24.75
C ALA A 343 5.98 53.90 24.39
N GLN A 344 6.96 53.56 25.23
CA GLN A 344 7.75 52.34 25.05
C GLN A 344 6.84 51.10 25.04
N GLY A 345 6.89 50.31 23.95
CA GLY A 345 6.04 49.13 23.75
C GLY A 345 4.55 49.42 23.50
N ARG A 346 4.16 50.67 23.25
CA ARG A 346 2.78 51.06 22.93
C ARG A 346 2.70 51.91 21.66
N ILE A 347 1.92 51.42 20.71
CA ILE A 347 1.79 52.02 19.38
C ILE A 347 0.32 52.32 19.16
N LEU A 348 0.01 53.56 18.81
CA LEU A 348 -1.32 53.96 18.39
C LEU A 348 -1.41 53.73 16.88
N VAL A 349 -2.30 52.83 16.48
CA VAL A 349 -2.58 52.56 15.06
C VAL A 349 -3.94 53.13 14.73
N SER A 350 -4.03 53.88 13.63
CA SER A 350 -5.27 54.47 13.15
C SER A 350 -5.54 54.15 11.69
N ARG A 351 -6.82 54.01 11.35
CA ARG A 351 -7.32 53.89 9.99
C ARG A 351 -8.25 55.07 9.73
N GLU A 352 -7.90 55.89 8.76
CA GLU A 352 -8.77 56.99 8.35
C GLU A 352 -9.98 56.46 7.57
N ILE A 353 -11.12 57.12 7.74
CA ILE A 353 -12.35 56.86 6.99
C ILE A 353 -12.82 58.21 6.46
N LEU A 354 -12.62 58.41 5.16
CA LEU A 354 -12.77 59.71 4.52
C LEU A 354 -14.07 59.75 3.73
N PRO A 355 -14.87 60.83 3.82
CA PRO A 355 -15.97 61.03 2.90
C PRO A 355 -15.42 61.28 1.50
N LYS A 356 -16.07 60.72 0.48
CA LYS A 356 -15.66 60.91 -0.91
C LYS A 356 -15.89 62.34 -1.41
N GLU A 357 -16.82 63.06 -0.80
CA GLU A 357 -17.12 64.47 -1.08
C GLU A 357 -16.73 65.36 0.12
N ALA A 358 -16.33 66.61 -0.17
CA ALA A 358 -15.76 67.54 0.82
C ALA A 358 -16.71 67.99 1.95
N ALA A 359 -17.99 67.59 1.91
CA ALA A 359 -19.03 68.00 2.85
C ALA A 359 -19.28 67.01 4.00
N GLY A 360 -18.50 65.93 4.13
CA GLY A 360 -18.68 64.92 5.18
C GLY A 360 -17.77 65.10 6.41
N GLN A 361 -18.22 64.58 7.56
CA GLN A 361 -17.38 64.45 8.75
C GLN A 361 -16.31 63.37 8.53
N ARG A 362 -15.06 63.67 8.87
CA ARG A 362 -13.97 62.68 8.84
C ARG A 362 -14.05 61.77 10.06
N HIS A 363 -13.94 60.48 9.84
CA HIS A 363 -13.87 59.48 10.90
C HIS A 363 -12.48 58.87 10.93
N SER A 364 -12.06 58.38 12.10
CA SER A 364 -10.82 57.62 12.23
C SER A 364 -11.06 56.53 13.25
N ALA A 365 -10.79 55.28 12.90
CA ALA A 365 -10.78 54.18 13.86
C ALA A 365 -9.39 54.06 14.47
N MET A 366 -9.29 54.01 15.79
CA MET A 366 -8.02 54.06 16.52
C MET A 366 -7.88 52.90 17.51
N TRP A 367 -6.72 52.23 17.49
CA TRP A 367 -6.36 51.14 18.39
C TRP A 367 -5.06 51.44 19.10
N LEU A 368 -5.04 51.28 20.42
CA LEU A 368 -3.81 51.25 21.20
C LEU A 368 -3.30 49.80 21.24
N VAL A 369 -2.13 49.59 20.67
CA VAL A 369 -1.53 48.27 20.51
C VAL A 369 -0.35 48.12 21.47
N LYS A 370 -0.39 47.09 22.31
CA LYS A 370 0.74 46.72 23.17
C LYS A 370 1.52 45.60 22.50
N VAL A 371 2.81 45.83 22.29
CA VAL A 371 3.74 44.86 21.71
C VAL A 371 4.40 44.09 22.86
N GLY A 372 4.23 42.77 22.88
CA GLY A 372 4.76 41.81 23.86
C GLY A 372 4.59 40.39 23.31
N ASP A 373 4.59 39.36 24.16
CA ASP A 373 4.41 37.95 23.71
C ASP A 373 3.06 37.68 23.00
N GLN A 374 2.08 38.57 23.20
CA GLN A 374 0.80 38.58 22.50
C GLN A 374 0.46 39.99 22.02
N LEU A 375 -0.01 40.10 20.77
CA LEU A 375 -0.52 41.35 20.20
C LEU A 375 -1.87 41.69 20.84
N VAL A 376 -1.87 42.69 21.73
CA VAL A 376 -3.12 43.17 22.37
C VAL A 376 -3.54 44.48 21.71
N MET A 377 -4.65 44.43 20.97
CA MET A 377 -5.26 45.59 20.30
C MET A 377 -6.45 46.10 21.11
N GLN A 378 -6.32 47.28 21.73
CA GLN A 378 -7.38 47.91 22.51
C GLN A 378 -8.03 49.06 21.70
N PRO A 379 -9.32 48.97 21.33
CA PRO A 379 -9.99 50.06 20.63
C PRO A 379 -10.11 51.30 21.53
N THR A 380 -9.78 52.48 21.01
CA THR A 380 -9.80 53.74 21.77
C THR A 380 -11.00 54.62 21.43
N ASN A 381 -11.80 54.27 20.42
CA ASN A 381 -13.04 54.97 20.05
C ASN A 381 -14.13 54.01 19.57
N ALA A 382 -15.31 54.56 19.27
CA ALA A 382 -16.50 53.79 18.94
C ALA A 382 -16.35 53.01 17.62
N GLU A 383 -15.77 53.64 16.61
CA GLU A 383 -15.50 53.03 15.30
C GLU A 383 -14.56 51.83 15.43
N ALA A 384 -13.44 51.99 16.15
CA ALA A 384 -12.51 50.89 16.40
C ALA A 384 -13.15 49.75 17.20
N ARG A 385 -14.00 50.08 18.18
CA ARG A 385 -14.69 49.08 18.99
C ARG A 385 -15.64 48.25 18.13
N GLN A 386 -16.39 48.89 17.24
CA GLN A 386 -17.30 48.19 16.34
C GLN A 386 -16.54 47.26 15.41
N ILE A 387 -15.50 47.75 14.72
CA ILE A 387 -14.66 46.94 13.82
C ILE A 387 -14.06 45.73 14.55
N THR A 388 -13.55 45.92 15.77
CA THR A 388 -12.95 44.84 16.56
C THR A 388 -13.97 43.78 16.98
N LEU A 389 -15.21 44.17 17.28
CA LEU A 389 -16.26 43.24 17.72
C LEU A 389 -16.88 42.45 16.56
N THR A 390 -17.12 43.09 15.42
CA THR A 390 -17.90 42.48 14.33
C THR A 390 -17.05 41.97 13.18
N HIS A 391 -15.80 42.43 13.02
CA HIS A 391 -15.02 42.15 11.81
C HIS A 391 -13.52 41.84 12.04
N ASN A 392 -13.12 41.43 13.25
CA ASN A 392 -11.72 41.06 13.53
C ASN A 392 -11.40 39.63 13.10
N ALA A 393 -10.60 39.48 12.03
CA ALA A 393 -10.19 38.18 11.49
C ALA A 393 -9.24 37.40 12.44
N CYS A 394 -8.62 38.08 13.41
CA CYS A 394 -7.70 37.49 14.37
C CYS A 394 -8.35 37.14 15.72
N ALA A 395 -9.66 37.35 15.90
CA ALA A 395 -10.37 37.05 17.15
C ALA A 395 -10.25 35.57 17.58
N ALA A 396 -10.07 34.63 16.63
CA ALA A 396 -9.86 33.21 16.90
C ALA A 396 -8.49 32.85 17.50
N ARG A 397 -7.53 33.80 17.57
CA ARG A 397 -6.21 33.58 18.19
C ARG A 397 -6.08 34.22 19.59
N VAL A 398 -7.15 34.82 20.11
CA VAL A 398 -7.19 35.44 21.45
C VAL A 398 -8.15 34.63 22.34
N SER A 399 -7.79 33.40 22.70
CA SER A 399 -8.23 32.70 23.92
C SER A 399 -7.58 31.31 24.04
N ALA A 400 -6.46 31.26 24.75
CA ALA A 400 -6.08 30.11 25.57
C ALA A 400 -5.38 30.71 26.80
N GLY A 401 -6.18 31.06 27.80
CA GLY A 401 -5.71 31.75 29.00
C GLY A 401 -6.88 32.25 29.82
N HIS A 402 -7.63 31.31 30.40
CA HIS A 402 -8.25 31.50 31.72
C HIS A 402 -7.61 30.49 32.65
#